data_AF-A0A653IB80-F1
#
_entry.id   AF-A0A653IB80-F1
#
_cell.length_a   1.000
_cell.length_b   1.000
_cell.length_c   1.000
_cell.angle_alpha   90.00
_cell.angle_beta   90.00
_cell.angle_gamma   90.00
#
_symmetry.space_group_name_H-M   'P 1'
#
loop_
_entity.id
_entity.type
_entity.pdbx_description
1 polymer ?
#
loop_
_entity_poly.entity_id
_entity_poly.type
_entity_poly.pdbx_seq_one_letter_code
_entity_poly.pdbx_strand_id
1 'polypeptide(L)'
;MLFRYLFLGMETSIDDIPLRIIYFTELILFIGLYQITSRFSRQSLIIGTILGVGGLIALLPGAIYILRYNPQDAIIDVTFLLIYLFEPLAILAFVIAILRRAFKKRHQHS
;
A
#
# COMPACT_ATOMS: atom_id res chain seq x y z
N MET A 1 0.70 -0.30 8.36
CA MET A 1 0.75 0.19 9.79
C MET A 1 0.91 -0.88 10.88
N LEU A 2 0.41 -2.11 10.68
CA LEU A 2 0.47 -3.17 11.69
C LEU A 2 1.92 -3.65 11.94
N PHE A 3 2.75 -3.63 10.89
CA PHE A 3 4.17 -3.97 10.98
C PHE A 3 4.96 -2.98 11.85
N ARG A 4 4.70 -1.66 11.75
CA ARG A 4 5.43 -0.66 12.55
C ARG A 4 5.30 -0.90 14.06
N TYR A 5 4.15 -1.39 14.52
CA TYR A 5 3.95 -1.75 15.93
C TYR A 5 4.70 -3.02 16.35
N LEU A 6 4.97 -3.94 15.41
CA LEU A 6 5.72 -5.18 15.66
C LEU A 6 7.25 -4.95 15.70
N PHE A 7 7.76 -3.91 15.03
CA PHE A 7 9.20 -3.65 14.86
C PHE A 7 9.70 -2.36 15.54
N LEU A 8 8.96 -1.86 16.54
CA LEU A 8 9.17 -0.60 17.28
C LEU A 8 10.53 -0.45 17.99
N GLY A 9 11.40 -1.48 17.97
CA GLY A 9 12.71 -1.49 18.63
C GLY A 9 13.91 -1.45 17.70
N MET A 10 13.73 -1.37 16.37
CA MET A 10 14.87 -1.24 15.46
C MET A 10 15.16 0.24 15.20
N GLU A 11 16.39 0.65 15.54
CA GLU A 11 16.93 1.98 15.31
C GLU A 11 16.61 2.48 13.88
N THR A 12 16.26 3.76 13.77
CA THR A 12 15.96 4.50 12.53
C THR A 12 17.17 4.64 11.59
N SER A 13 18.18 3.78 11.74
CA SER A 13 19.43 3.70 11.00
C SER A 13 19.50 2.45 10.10
N ILE A 14 18.54 1.53 10.18
CA ILE A 14 18.46 0.38 9.29
C ILE A 14 17.88 0.85 7.96
N ASP A 15 18.79 1.27 7.06
CA ASP A 15 18.65 1.58 5.63
C ASP A 15 17.23 1.82 5.13
N ASP A 16 16.87 2.97 4.58
CA ASP A 16 15.50 3.28 4.13
C ASP A 16 14.90 2.30 3.09
N ILE A 17 15.72 1.41 2.51
CA ILE A 17 15.35 0.48 1.44
C ILE A 17 14.44 -0.67 1.91
N PRO A 18 14.77 -1.49 2.95
CA PRO A 18 13.90 -2.58 3.39
C PRO A 18 12.56 -2.07 3.89
N LEU A 19 12.53 -0.88 4.50
CA LEU A 19 11.29 -0.27 4.96
C LEU A 19 10.36 0.09 3.78
N ARG A 20 10.88 0.71 2.71
CA ARG A 20 10.11 0.96 1.47
C ARG A 20 9.57 -0.33 0.85
N ILE A 21 10.37 -1.41 0.87
CA ILE A 21 9.94 -2.73 0.38
C ILE A 21 8.79 -3.30 1.23
N ILE A 22 8.86 -3.18 2.55
CA ILE A 22 7.79 -3.61 3.46
C ILE A 22 6.49 -2.87 3.12
N TYR A 23 6.53 -1.54 3.01
CA TYR A 23 5.33 -0.75 2.72
C TYR A 23 4.74 -1.05 1.33
N PHE A 24 5.59 -1.25 0.32
CA PHE A 24 5.12 -1.68 -0.99
C PHE A 24 4.48 -3.08 -0.93
N THR A 25 5.06 -3.99 -0.15
CA THR A 25 4.50 -5.34 0.07
C THR A 25 3.14 -5.27 0.78
N GLU A 26 3.00 -4.44 1.82
CA GLU A 26 1.71 -4.19 2.49
C GLU A 26 0.65 -3.68 1.48
N LEU A 27 1.03 -2.74 0.61
CA LEU A 27 0.14 -2.21 -0.44
C LEU A 27 -0.36 -3.33 -1.38
N ILE A 28 0.54 -4.18 -1.88
CA ILE A 28 0.18 -5.30 -2.76
C ILE A 28 -0.74 -6.30 -2.02
N LEU A 29 -0.47 -6.56 -0.75
CA LEU A 29 -1.30 -7.43 0.09
C LEU A 29 -2.73 -6.87 0.20
N PHE A 30 -2.91 -5.58 0.48
CA PHE A 30 -4.23 -4.97 0.57
C PHE A 30 -4.97 -4.96 -0.77
N ILE A 31 -4.26 -4.70 -1.88
CA ILE A 31 -4.83 -4.81 -3.22
C ILE A 31 -5.32 -6.25 -3.49
N GLY A 32 -4.51 -7.26 -3.14
CA GLY A 32 -4.88 -8.66 -3.28
C GLY A 32 -6.13 -9.03 -2.47
N LEU A 33 -6.18 -8.63 -1.20
CA LEU A 33 -7.34 -8.83 -0.33
C LEU A 33 -8.61 -8.14 -0.88
N TYR A 34 -8.47 -6.93 -1.40
CA TYR A 34 -9.55 -6.21 -2.08
C TYR A 34 -10.06 -6.95 -3.32
N GLN A 35 -9.16 -7.44 -4.17
CA GLN A 35 -9.52 -8.20 -5.37
C GLN A 35 -10.21 -9.53 -5.04
N ILE A 36 -9.69 -10.29 -4.07
CA ILE A 36 -10.29 -11.55 -3.59
C ILE A 36 -11.70 -11.29 -3.06
N THR A 37 -11.86 -10.26 -2.23
CA THR A 37 -13.16 -9.90 -1.64
C THR A 37 -14.17 -9.47 -2.70
N SER A 38 -13.68 -8.79 -3.74
CA SER A 38 -14.48 -8.34 -4.88
C SER A 38 -14.63 -9.41 -5.99
N ARG A 39 -14.16 -10.65 -5.75
CA ARG A 39 -14.17 -11.76 -6.70
C ARG A 39 -13.56 -11.43 -8.06
N PHE A 40 -12.46 -10.67 -8.06
CA PHE A 40 -11.75 -10.26 -9.27
C PHE A 40 -12.66 -9.57 -10.30
N SER A 41 -13.66 -8.81 -9.85
CA SER A 41 -14.49 -7.98 -10.73
C SER A 41 -13.62 -7.06 -11.61
N ARG A 42 -14.12 -6.72 -12.80
CA ARG A 42 -13.42 -5.80 -13.72
C ARG A 42 -13.06 -4.47 -13.04
N GLN A 43 -13.96 -3.93 -12.22
CA GLN A 43 -13.71 -2.71 -11.45
C GLN A 43 -12.58 -2.89 -10.43
N SER A 44 -12.57 -4.00 -9.67
CA SER A 44 -11.52 -4.25 -8.69
C SER A 44 -10.15 -4.51 -9.32
N LEU A 45 -10.12 -5.10 -10.52
CA LEU A 45 -8.90 -5.26 -11.28
C LEU A 45 -8.36 -3.89 -11.71
N ILE A 46 -9.19 -3.03 -12.31
CA ILE A 46 -8.78 -1.68 -12.72
C ILE A 46 -8.27 -0.87 -11.52
N ILE A 47 -9.04 -0.83 -10.42
CA ILE A 47 -8.66 -0.09 -9.21
C ILE A 47 -7.37 -0.67 -8.62
N GLY A 48 -7.25 -1.99 -8.53
CA GLY A 48 -6.05 -2.65 -8.04
C GLY A 48 -4.82 -2.38 -8.91
N THR A 49 -4.98 -2.37 -10.24
CA THR A 49 -3.90 -2.01 -11.17
C THR A 49 -3.49 -0.55 -11.00
N ILE A 50 -4.43 0.38 -10.89
CA ILE A 50 -4.12 1.80 -10.66
C ILE A 50 -3.35 1.98 -9.34
N LEU A 51 -3.79 1.33 -8.27
CA LEU A 51 -3.11 1.39 -6.97
C LEU A 51 -1.72 0.74 -7.02
N GLY A 52 -1.58 -0.40 -7.69
CA GLY A 52 -0.30 -1.11 -7.82
C GLY A 52 0.71 -0.34 -8.66
N VAL A 53 0.27 0.19 -9.82
CA VAL A 53 1.12 1.04 -10.69
C VAL A 53 1.45 2.36 -9.98
N GLY A 54 0.49 2.97 -9.27
CA GLY A 54 0.73 4.15 -8.45
C GLY A 54 1.77 3.91 -7.37
N GLY A 55 1.69 2.76 -6.68
CA GLY A 55 2.70 2.32 -5.71
C GLY A 55 4.08 2.09 -6.31
N LEU A 56 4.16 1.53 -7.53
CA LEU A 56 5.44 1.37 -8.24
C LEU A 56 6.04 2.72 -8.63
N ILE A 57 5.23 3.64 -9.15
CA ILE A 57 5.66 5.00 -9.50
C ILE A 57 6.12 5.75 -8.24
N ALA A 58 5.46 5.53 -7.11
CA ALA A 58 5.85 6.13 -5.83
C ALA A 58 7.26 5.74 -5.38
N LEU A 59 7.79 4.58 -5.81
CA LEU A 59 9.17 4.16 -5.52
C LEU A 59 10.22 4.88 -6.38
N LEU A 60 9.82 5.45 -7.53
CA LEU A 60 10.77 6.05 -8.48
C LEU A 60 11.54 7.25 -7.91
N PRO A 61 10.92 8.23 -7.23
CA PRO A 61 11.67 9.36 -6.66
C PRO A 61 12.78 8.91 -5.71
N GLY A 62 12.49 7.97 -4.81
CA GLY A 62 13.48 7.43 -3.88
C GLY A 62 14.56 6.61 -4.56
N ALA A 63 14.22 5.83 -5.60
CA ALA A 63 15.19 5.07 -6.38
C ALA A 63 16.13 5.99 -7.19
N ILE A 64 15.58 7.01 -7.85
CA ILE A 64 16.34 8.02 -8.60
C ILE A 64 17.26 8.80 -7.66
N TYR A 65 16.79 9.14 -6.46
CA TYR A 65 17.58 9.87 -5.47
C TYR A 65 18.81 9.06 -5.01
N ILE A 66 18.63 7.80 -4.63
CA ILE A 66 19.73 6.91 -4.22
C ILE A 66 20.76 6.72 -5.35
N LEU A 67 20.30 6.67 -6.60
CA LEU A 67 21.19 6.49 -7.76
C LEU A 67 22.03 7.72 -8.09
N ARG A 68 21.61 8.92 -7.68
CA ARG A 68 22.22 10.19 -8.11
C ARG A 68 22.85 11.01 -6.97
N TYR A 69 22.43 10.79 -5.73
CA TYR A 69 22.83 11.56 -4.56
C TYR A 69 23.16 10.67 -3.37
N ASN A 70 23.87 11.24 -2.38
CA ASN A 70 24.15 10.54 -1.14
C ASN A 70 22.83 10.42 -0.33
N PRO A 71 22.36 9.21 0.01
CA PRO A 71 21.06 9.00 0.64
C PRO A 71 20.89 9.76 1.97
N GLN A 72 21.99 10.08 2.66
CA GLN A 72 21.98 10.79 3.94
C GLN A 72 21.54 12.27 3.87
N ASP A 73 21.51 12.86 2.66
CA ASP A 73 21.16 14.28 2.47
C ASP A 73 19.65 14.51 2.19
N ALA A 74 18.84 13.44 2.12
CA ALA A 74 17.40 13.57 1.84
C ALA A 74 16.61 13.96 3.09
N ILE A 75 16.13 15.21 3.12
CA ILE A 75 15.30 15.74 4.23
C ILE A 75 13.86 15.23 4.17
N ILE A 76 13.34 14.90 2.98
CA ILE A 76 11.97 14.41 2.78
C ILE A 76 11.99 13.23 1.82
N ASP A 77 11.60 12.06 2.30
CA ASP A 77 11.44 10.88 1.46
C ASP A 77 10.06 10.88 0.79
N VAL A 78 10.02 11.47 -0.40
CA VAL A 78 8.83 11.56 -1.27
C VAL A 78 8.20 10.18 -1.51
N THR A 79 9.01 9.12 -1.48
CA THR A 79 8.54 7.73 -1.62
C THR A 79 7.61 7.34 -0.49
N PHE A 80 8.01 7.63 0.75
CA PHE A 80 7.17 7.37 1.92
C PHE A 80 5.90 8.20 1.86
N LEU A 81 5.98 9.47 1.49
CA LEU A 81 4.80 10.34 1.41
C LEU A 81 3.75 9.77 0.45
N LEU A 82 4.19 9.30 -0.72
CA LEU A 82 3.31 8.74 -1.73
C LEU A 82 2.76 7.37 -1.33
N ILE A 83 3.60 6.47 -0.80
CA ILE A 83 3.10 5.16 -0.32
C ILE A 83 2.13 5.33 0.86
N TYR A 84 2.42 6.27 1.77
CA TYR A 84 1.54 6.62 2.89
C TYR A 84 0.19 7.19 2.44
N LEU A 85 0.07 7.69 1.20
CA LEU A 85 -1.20 8.07 0.60
C LEU A 85 -1.92 6.87 -0.05
N PHE A 86 -1.18 5.99 -0.75
CA PHE A 86 -1.76 4.84 -1.45
C PHE A 86 -2.21 3.71 -0.52
N GLU A 87 -1.49 3.45 0.58
CA GLU A 87 -1.82 2.38 1.53
C GLU A 87 -3.21 2.59 2.19
N PRO A 88 -3.57 3.78 2.72
CA PRO A 88 -4.93 4.03 3.23
C PRO A 88 -6.01 3.86 2.17
N LEU A 89 -5.74 4.25 0.92
CA LEU A 89 -6.71 4.09 -0.17
C LEU A 89 -6.98 2.61 -0.48
N ALA A 90 -5.93 1.78 -0.47
CA ALA A 90 -6.07 0.34 -0.64
C ALA A 90 -6.84 -0.31 0.53
N ILE A 91 -6.57 0.12 1.77
CA ILE A 91 -7.30 -0.31 2.96
C ILE A 91 -8.77 0.09 2.86
N LEU A 92 -9.08 1.34 2.49
CA LEU A 92 -10.45 1.81 2.33
C LEU A 92 -11.20 1.03 1.24
N ALA A 93 -10.56 0.78 0.10
CA ALA A 93 -11.14 -0.03 -0.96
C ALA A 93 -11.48 -1.45 -0.47
N PHE A 94 -10.57 -2.07 0.29
CA PHE A 94 -10.79 -3.37 0.92
C PHE A 94 -11.96 -3.35 1.92
N VAL A 95 -12.00 -2.38 2.83
CA VAL A 95 -13.08 -2.23 3.82
C VAL A 95 -14.43 -2.03 3.14
N ILE A 96 -14.50 -1.16 2.12
CA ILE A 96 -15.73 -0.93 1.35
C ILE A 96 -16.19 -2.22 0.67
N ALA A 97 -15.27 -3.02 0.12
CA ALA A 97 -15.61 -4.31 -0.49
C ALA A 97 -16.18 -5.29 0.54
N ILE A 98 -15.62 -5.35 1.75
CA ILE A 98 -16.16 -6.17 2.85
C ILE A 98 -17.58 -5.72 3.20
N LEU A 99 -17.79 -4.42 3.42
CA LEU A 99 -19.09 -3.88 3.80
C LEU A 99 -20.15 -4.18 2.73
N ARG A 100 -19.86 -3.92 1.45
CA ARG A 100 -20.76 -4.25 0.33
C ARG A 100 -21.13 -5.73 0.30
N ARG A 101 -20.16 -6.62 0.55
CA ARG A 101 -20.40 -8.07 0.60
C ARG A 101 -21.29 -8.46 1.78
N ALA A 102 -21.08 -7.85 2.95
CA ALA A 102 -21.88 -8.11 4.15
C ALA A 102 -23.35 -7.66 3.96
N PHE A 103 -23.58 -6.46 3.42
CA PHE A 103 -24.92 -5.94 3.15
C PHE A 103 -25.67 -6.78 2.11
N LYS A 104 -25.00 -7.21 1.02
CA LYS A 104 -25.62 -8.05 0.00
C LYS A 104 -26.08 -9.41 0.54
N LYS A 105 -25.31 -10.00 1.46
CA LYS A 105 -25.71 -11.26 2.12
C LYS A 105 -26.92 -11.09 3.05
N ARG A 106 -27.02 -9.97 3.78
CA ARG A 106 -28.15 -9.70 4.67
C ARG A 106 -29.48 -9.57 3.92
N HIS A 107 -29.48 -8.94 2.75
CA HIS A 107 -30.69 -8.79 1.92
C HIS A 107 -31.17 -10.07 1.24
N GLN A 108 -30.37 -11.13 1.17
CA GLN A 108 -30.80 -12.42 0.62
C GLN A 108 -31.44 -13.36 1.67
N HIS A 109 -31.42 -12.96 2.95
CA HIS A 109 -31.99 -13.72 4.06
C HIS A 109 -33.18 -13.03 4.74
N SER A 110 -33.71 -11.96 4.14
CA SER A 110 -34.96 -11.30 4.53
C SER A 110 -36.00 -11.45 3.43
#